data_AF-A0A942QBK3-F1
#
_entry.id   AF-A0A942QBK3-F1
#
_cell.length_a   1.000
_cell.length_b   1.000
_cell.length_c   1.000
_cell.angle_alpha   90.00
_cell.angle_beta   90.00
_cell.angle_gamma   90.00
#
_symmetry.space_group_name_H-M   'P 1'
#
loop_
_entity.id
_entity.type
_entity.pdbx_description
1 polymer ?
#
loop_
_entity_poly.entity_id
_entity_poly.type
_entity_poly.pdbx_seq_one_letter_code
_entity_poly.pdbx_strand_id
1 'polypeptide(L)' 'MATFQWDAVNSEHIALHGVSEEEAEEAAIDPQRVRFSAHSGHLGYIGKTEGGRILVVILSTSVRSFGDP' A
#
# COMPACT_ATOMS: atom_id res chain seq x y z
N MET A 1 7.82 13.25 -2.42
CA MET A 1 7.73 11.79 -2.59
C MET A 1 6.96 11.27 -1.40
N ALA A 2 5.96 10.40 -1.61
CA ALA A 2 5.25 9.80 -0.49
C ALA A 2 6.18 8.74 0.11
N THR A 3 6.70 8.99 1.30
CA THR A 3 7.48 8.00 2.05
C THR A 3 6.48 7.05 2.68
N PHE A 4 6.45 5.79 2.24
CA PHE A 4 5.70 4.75 2.93
C PHE A 4 6.35 4.54 4.29
N GLN A 5 5.56 4.59 5.35
CA GLN A 5 6.00 4.18 6.68
C GLN A 5 5.43 2.81 6.93
N TRP A 6 6.32 1.82 6.91
CA TRP A 6 6.01 0.45 7.27
C TRP A 6 6.01 0.32 8.78
N ASP A 7 4.93 -0.23 9.32
CA ASP A 7 4.90 -0.76 10.67
C ASP A 7 4.82 -2.29 10.62
N ALA A 8 5.13 -2.94 11.74
CA ALA A 8 5.21 -4.40 11.80
C ALA A 8 3.92 -5.08 11.34
N VAL A 9 2.76 -4.47 11.60
CA VAL A 9 1.46 -5.02 11.20
C VAL A 9 1.32 -5.02 9.68
N ASN A 10 1.66 -3.91 9.03
CA ASN A 10 1.57 -3.80 7.57
C ASN A 10 2.62 -4.69 6.89
N SER A 11 3.84 -4.74 7.41
CA SER A 11 4.93 -5.59 6.89
C SER A 11 4.55 -7.08 6.96
N GLU A 12 4.05 -7.54 8.11
CA GLU A 12 3.60 -8.92 8.27
C GLU A 12 2.43 -9.24 7.35
N HIS A 13 1.45 -8.34 7.23
CA HIS A 13 0.30 -8.53 6.36
C HIS A 13 0.69 -8.68 4.88
N ILE A 14 1.59 -7.83 4.38
CA ILE A 14 2.05 -7.88 2.99
C ILE A 14 2.85 -9.15 2.71
N ALA A 15 3.67 -9.60 3.66
CA ALA A 15 4.41 -10.85 3.53
C ALA A 15 3.50 -12.07 3.30
N LEU A 16 2.27 -12.07 3.86
CA LEU A 16 1.27 -13.12 3.63
C LEU A 16 0.84 -13.23 2.16
N HIS A 17 1.02 -12.17 1.37
CA HIS A 17 0.71 -12.13 -0.05
C HIS A 17 1.90 -12.49 -0.95
N GLY A 18 3.07 -12.83 -0.38
CA GLY A 18 4.29 -13.09 -1.16
C GLY A 18 4.75 -11.85 -1.94
N VAL A 19 4.59 -10.69 -1.32
CA VAL A 19 4.98 -9.37 -1.82
C VAL A 19 5.98 -8.79 -0.84
N SER A 20 7.04 -8.13 -1.33
CA SER A 20 7.92 -7.36 -0.45
C SER A 20 7.39 -5.94 -0.26
N GLU A 21 7.91 -5.24 0.75
CA GLU A 21 7.64 -3.81 0.93
C GLU A 21 8.02 -3.02 -0.32
N GLU A 22 9.18 -3.29 -0.91
CA GLU A 22 9.63 -2.58 -2.12
C GLU A 22 8.67 -2.78 -3.29
N GLU A 23 8.17 -4.00 -3.52
CA GLU A 23 7.23 -4.25 -4.62
C GLU A 23 5.88 -3.55 -4.42
N ALA A 24 5.41 -3.47 -3.17
CA ALA A 24 4.23 -2.69 -2.84
C ALA A 24 4.46 -1.20 -3.10
N GLU A 25 5.63 -0.66 -2.76
CA GLU A 25 6.01 0.72 -3.05
C GLU A 25 6.07 0.99 -4.55
N GLU A 26 6.76 0.13 -5.32
CA GLU A 26 6.90 0.23 -6.78
C GLU A 26 5.52 0.34 -7.45
N ALA A 27 4.61 -0.58 -7.14
CA ALA A 27 3.26 -0.55 -7.69
C ALA A 27 2.48 0.71 -7.25
N ALA A 28 2.70 1.20 -6.04
CA ALA A 28 2.02 2.39 -5.53
C ALA A 28 2.58 3.72 -6.08
N ILE A 29 3.83 3.75 -6.55
CA ILE A 29 4.46 4.93 -7.16
C ILE A 29 4.53 4.88 -8.68
N ASP A 30 4.15 3.76 -9.31
CA ASP A 30 4.09 3.58 -10.77
C ASP A 30 3.44 4.81 -11.44
N PRO A 31 4.14 5.50 -12.37
CA PRO A 31 3.60 6.65 -13.08
C PRO A 31 2.31 6.35 -13.87
N GLN A 32 2.10 5.10 -14.26
CA GLN A 32 0.91 4.66 -15.01
C GLN A 32 -0.18 4.06 -14.11
N ARG A 33 -0.01 4.10 -12.78
CA ARG A 33 -0.97 3.50 -11.86
C ARG A 33 -2.36 4.11 -11.99
N VAL A 34 -3.37 3.27 -11.77
CA VAL A 34 -4.77 3.69 -11.71
C VAL A 34 -5.17 3.88 -10.25
N ARG A 35 -5.64 5.10 -9.94
CA ARG A 35 -6.24 5.42 -8.64
C ARG A 35 -7.71 5.04 -8.63
N PHE A 36 -8.19 4.40 -7.55
CA PHE A 36 -9.61 4.11 -7.37
C PHE A 36 -10.04 4.25 -5.91
N SER A 37 -11.35 4.42 -5.69
CA SER A 37 -11.94 4.40 -4.35
C SER A 37 -12.20 2.96 -3.93
N ALA A 38 -11.63 2.54 -2.81
CA ALA A 38 -11.88 1.23 -2.22
C ALA A 38 -13.03 1.31 -1.19
N HIS A 39 -13.46 0.14 -0.69
CA HIS A 39 -14.54 0.06 0.28
C HIS A 39 -14.20 0.85 1.56
N SER A 40 -15.22 1.43 2.20
CA SER A 40 -15.11 2.19 3.46
C SER A 40 -14.22 3.45 3.42
N GLY A 41 -14.11 4.10 2.26
CA GLY A 41 -13.36 5.36 2.12
C GLY A 41 -11.85 5.19 2.00
N HIS A 42 -11.37 3.96 1.89
CA HIS A 42 -9.97 3.66 1.62
C HIS A 42 -9.57 4.05 0.19
N LEU A 43 -8.27 4.29 0.00
CA LEU A 43 -7.70 4.66 -1.28
C LEU A 43 -6.98 3.48 -1.90
N GLY A 44 -7.32 3.14 -3.15
CA GLY A 44 -6.67 2.06 -3.89
C GLY A 44 -5.78 2.55 -5.03
N TYR A 45 -4.70 1.81 -5.29
CA TYR A 45 -3.87 1.91 -6.48
C TYR A 45 -3.76 0.55 -7.18
N ILE A 46 -3.83 0.56 -8.50
CA ILE A 46 -3.44 -0.59 -9.33
C ILE A 46 -2.21 -0.14 -10.12
N GLY A 47 -1.07 -0.79 -9.90
CA GLY A 47 0.18 -0.42 -10.56
C GLY A 47 1.12 -1.60 -10.76
N LYS A 48 2.17 -1.36 -11.52
CA LYS A 48 3.13 -2.38 -11.95
C LYS A 48 4.41 -2.33 -11.10
N THR A 49 4.93 -3.50 -10.74
CA THR A 49 6.26 -3.64 -10.14
C THR A 49 7.35 -3.65 -11.22
N GLU A 50 8.59 -3.37 -10.85
CA GLU A 50 9.75 -3.50 -11.76
C GLU A 50 9.91 -4.94 -12.26
N GLY A 51 9.60 -5.91 -11.39
CA GLY A 51 9.55 -7.34 -11.74
C GLY A 51 8.40 -7.74 -12.69
N GLY A 52 7.51 -6.80 -13.04
CA GLY A 52 6.45 -7.01 -14.02
C GLY A 52 5.13 -7.53 -13.45
N ARG A 53 4.97 -7.63 -12.13
CA ARG A 53 3.70 -7.99 -11.49
C ARG A 53 2.76 -6.78 -11.49
N ILE A 54 1.46 -7.04 -11.47
CA ILE A 54 0.45 -6.00 -11.23
C ILE A 54 -0.09 -6.23 -9.82
N LEU A 55 -0.02 -5.20 -8.98
CA LEU A 55 -0.52 -5.25 -7.62
C LEU A 55 -1.71 -4.30 -7.44
N VAL A 56 -2.61 -4.70 -6.54
CA VAL A 56 -3.65 -3.83 -5.99
C VAL A 56 -3.22 -3.43 -4.59
N VAL A 57 -2.86 -2.17 -4.41
CA VAL A 57 -2.41 -1.61 -3.12
C VAL A 57 -3.55 -0.82 -2.51
N ILE A 58 -3.94 -1.17 -1.28
CA ILE A 58 -4.99 -0.46 -0.53
C ILE A 58 -4.35 0.32 0.62
N LEU A 59 -4.57 1.63 0.62
CA LEU A 59 -4.17 2.53 1.70
C LEU A 59 -5.36 2.75 2.62
N SER A 60 -5.18 2.37 3.88
CA SER A 60 -6.11 2.73 4.95
C SER A 60 -5.67 4.04 5.59
N THR A 61 -6.59 4.99 5.70
CA THR A 61 -6.46 6.13 6.61
C THR A 61 -6.81 5.67 8.02
N SER A 62 -5.97 4.82 8.62
CA SER A 62 -5.94 4.74 10.07
C SER A 62 -5.32 6.04 10.56
N VAL A 63 -6.17 7.00 10.94
CA VAL A 63 -5.76 8.04 11.86
C VAL A 63 -5.33 7.28 13.11
N ARG A 64 -4.02 7.16 13.36
CA ARG A 64 -3.56 6.77 14.69
C ARG A 64 -4.21 7.78 15.64
N SER A 65 -5.18 7.33 16.43
CA SER A 65 -5.64 8.08 17.59
C SER A 65 -4.41 8.28 18.46
N PHE A 66 -3.78 9.44 18.36
CA PHE A 66 -2.77 9.87 19.30
C PHE A 66 -3.51 10.09 20.63
N GLY A 67 -3.42 9.09 21.50
CA GLY A 67 -4.00 9.13 22.85
C GLY A 67 -5.08 8.08 23.06
N ASP A 68 -4.67 6.89 23.48
CA ASP A 68 -5.38 6.18 24.54
C ASP A 68 -4.35 5.94 25.67
N PRO A 69 -4.66 6.33 26.92
CA PRO A 69 -3.80 6.13 28.08
C PRO A 69 -3.65 4.66 28.51
#